data_AF-A0A0E4BWW6-F1
#
_entry.id   AF-A0A0E4BWW6-F1
#
_cell.length_a   1.000
_cell.length_b   1.000
_cell.length_c   1.000
_cell.angle_alpha   90.00
_cell.angle_beta   90.00
_cell.angle_gamma   90.00
#
_symmetry.space_group_name_H-M   'P 1'
#
loop_
_entity.id
_entity.type
_entity.pdbx_description
1 polymer ?
#
loop_
_entity_poly.entity_id
_entity_poly.type
_entity_poly.pdbx_seq_one_letter_code
_entity_poly.pdbx_strand_id
1 'polypeptide(L)'
;MKLFVCQACGNVLYFENRACGRCGHRVAFLPERETMSALEPDGEAQAVSWTTLADKGRGRMLCRNAEYDACNWLTDPGDTNGYCRACRHNGMVPDLSDPAQLAGWRELEVAKHRLFYSLIRWKLPLQNRQDNPERGLIFNFLADDPNSGQRIMTGHDNGLITIALTETDGIERERRRLEMGEPYRTLLGHFRHEVGHYFWDVLVREGGKLDACRAVFGDDSADYGQALQRHYAEGAPPDWQQSYVSTYATTHPWEDFAETWAHYLHIVDTLEMASEFGMEVRPRVDRDGELSTRLRFNPYEARGVQTLVDAWLPFTFAMNSVNRAMGMRDLYPFILSQAVVAKLDFIHALLRDAARAGKP
;
A
#
# COMPACT_ATOMS: atom_id res chain seq x y z
N MET A 1 5.64 0.47 7.08
CA MET A 1 4.95 1.01 8.29
C MET A 1 5.91 1.04 9.45
N LYS A 2 5.79 2.02 10.37
CA LYS A 2 6.64 2.11 11.57
C LYS A 2 5.87 2.28 12.89
N LEU A 3 6.58 2.19 14.02
CA LEU A 3 6.04 2.50 15.34
C LEU A 3 6.13 4.01 15.62
N PHE A 4 5.25 4.50 16.49
CA PHE A 4 5.23 5.89 16.92
C PHE A 4 5.26 5.98 18.45
N VAL A 5 5.47 7.18 18.97
CA VAL A 5 5.55 7.44 20.41
C VAL A 5 4.59 8.56 20.78
N CYS A 6 3.78 8.35 21.81
CA CYS A 6 2.94 9.39 22.39
C CYS A 6 3.79 10.45 23.08
N GLN A 7 3.74 11.70 22.62
CA GLN A 7 4.55 12.79 23.17
C GLN A 7 4.17 13.15 24.61
N ALA A 8 2.94 12.82 25.04
CA ALA A 8 2.46 13.12 26.39
C ALA A 8 2.96 12.13 27.47
N CYS A 9 3.20 10.86 27.12
CA CYS A 9 3.52 9.82 28.13
C CYS A 9 4.58 8.78 27.71
N GLY A 10 5.13 8.88 26.50
CA GLY A 10 6.14 7.96 25.96
C GLY A 10 5.63 6.58 25.57
N ASN A 11 4.31 6.34 25.59
CA ASN A 11 3.75 5.04 25.18
C ASN A 11 3.95 4.77 23.68
N VAL A 12 4.20 3.52 23.32
CA VAL A 12 4.24 3.08 21.92
C VAL A 12 2.85 3.20 21.30
N LEU A 13 2.80 3.71 20.08
CA LEU A 13 1.60 3.88 19.27
C LEU A 13 1.76 3.13 17.94
N TYR A 14 0.66 2.57 17.48
CA TYR A 14 0.50 1.92 16.18
C TYR A 14 -0.24 2.84 15.23
N PHE A 15 -0.04 2.62 13.93
CA PHE A 15 -0.51 3.49 12.86
C PHE A 15 -2.03 3.76 12.88
N GLU A 16 -2.83 2.81 13.34
CA GLU A 16 -4.29 2.91 13.41
C GLU A 16 -4.81 3.44 14.76
N ASN A 17 -3.92 3.73 15.72
CA ASN A 17 -4.36 4.28 17.01
C ASN A 17 -5.05 5.64 16.85
N ARG A 18 -6.13 5.84 17.62
CA ARG A 18 -6.88 7.10 17.73
C ARG A 18 -6.80 7.73 19.11
N ALA A 19 -6.44 6.93 20.11
CA ALA A 19 -6.11 7.38 21.44
C ALA A 19 -4.92 6.58 21.96
N CYS A 20 -4.14 7.20 22.84
CA CYS A 20 -3.08 6.53 23.55
C CYS A 20 -3.68 5.62 24.63
N GLY A 21 -3.45 4.31 24.53
CA GLY A 21 -3.97 3.33 25.51
C GLY A 21 -3.48 3.53 26.95
N ARG A 22 -2.36 4.26 27.17
CA ARG A 22 -1.83 4.56 28.50
C ARG A 22 -2.39 5.83 29.15
N CYS A 23 -2.40 6.96 28.43
CA CYS A 23 -2.77 8.27 29.00
C CYS A 23 -4.10 8.84 28.48
N GLY A 24 -4.78 8.14 27.57
CA GLY A 24 -6.08 8.54 27.04
C GLY A 24 -6.06 9.71 26.03
N HIS A 25 -4.91 10.35 25.80
CA HIS A 25 -4.80 11.43 24.82
C HIS A 25 -5.28 10.95 23.45
N ARG A 26 -6.08 11.78 22.77
CA ARG A 26 -6.37 11.58 21.36
C ARG A 26 -5.06 11.66 20.57
N VAL A 27 -4.89 10.78 19.59
CA VAL A 27 -3.72 10.77 18.71
C VAL A 27 -4.18 10.76 17.26
N ALA A 28 -3.41 11.42 16.39
CA ALA A 28 -3.66 11.44 14.96
C ALA A 28 -2.37 11.52 14.15
N PHE A 29 -2.39 11.01 12.93
CA PHE A 29 -1.24 11.01 12.03
C PHE A 29 -1.07 12.35 11.31
N LEU A 30 0.17 12.86 11.30
CA LEU A 30 0.64 14.02 10.56
C LEU A 30 1.35 13.53 9.28
N PRO A 31 0.69 13.56 8.12
CA PRO A 31 1.24 12.96 6.91
C PRO A 31 2.51 13.67 6.41
N GLU A 32 2.61 14.98 6.57
CA GLU A 32 3.76 15.79 6.14
C GLU A 32 5.01 15.57 6.99
N ARG A 33 4.83 15.07 8.22
CA ARG A 33 5.91 14.74 9.15
C ARG A 33 6.12 13.24 9.33
N GLU A 34 5.26 12.43 8.72
CA GLU A 34 5.29 10.98 8.82
C GLU A 34 5.32 10.49 10.27
N THR A 35 4.51 11.10 11.14
CA THR A 35 4.49 10.82 12.59
C THR A 35 3.08 10.88 13.17
N MET A 36 2.85 10.22 14.31
CA MET A 36 1.64 10.44 15.11
C MET A 36 1.87 11.52 16.16
N SER A 37 0.88 12.39 16.32
CA SER A 37 0.84 13.40 17.36
C SER A 37 -0.24 13.08 18.37
N ALA A 38 0.10 13.14 19.66
CA ALA A 38 -0.87 13.42 20.71
C ALA A 38 -1.47 14.81 20.49
N LEU A 39 -2.76 14.93 20.78
CA LEU A 39 -3.56 16.11 20.53
C LEU A 39 -4.08 16.68 21.85
N GLU A 40 -4.07 18.00 21.95
CA GLU A 40 -4.73 18.75 23.00
C GLU A 40 -5.81 19.65 22.38
N PRO A 41 -6.95 19.86 23.05
CA PRO A 41 -7.95 20.83 22.60
C PRO A 41 -7.31 22.21 22.47
N ASP A 42 -7.54 22.88 21.35
CA ASP A 42 -7.17 24.30 21.20
C ASP A 42 -8.10 25.13 22.09
N GLY A 43 -7.54 25.91 23.01
CA GLY A 43 -8.27 26.54 24.12
C GLY A 43 -9.28 27.63 23.73
N GLU A 44 -9.39 27.95 22.44
CA GLU A 44 -10.37 28.90 21.90
C GLU A 44 -11.51 28.17 21.19
N ALA A 45 -12.70 28.27 21.79
CA ALA A 45 -13.91 27.47 21.50
C ALA A 45 -14.57 27.70 20.12
N GLN A 46 -13.88 28.26 19.12
CA GLN A 46 -14.50 28.66 17.84
C GLN A 46 -13.97 27.99 16.58
N ALA A 47 -13.05 27.01 16.67
CA ALA A 47 -12.77 26.15 15.52
C ALA A 47 -12.39 24.74 15.96
N VAL A 48 -12.65 23.77 15.09
CA VAL A 48 -12.38 22.31 15.18
C VAL A 48 -10.86 22.02 15.14
N SER A 49 -10.07 22.84 15.84
CA SER A 49 -8.61 22.85 15.84
C SER A 49 -8.08 22.08 17.05
N TRP A 50 -7.02 21.31 16.81
CA TRP A 50 -6.28 20.53 17.78
C TRP A 50 -4.84 20.99 17.79
N THR A 51 -4.31 21.21 18.98
CA THR A 51 -2.90 21.50 19.22
C THR A 51 -2.09 20.20 19.11
N THR A 52 -1.08 20.18 18.24
CA THR A 52 -0.28 18.99 17.96
C THR A 52 1.03 18.98 18.77
N LEU A 53 1.18 18.03 19.70
CA LEU A 53 2.40 17.92 20.51
C LEU A 53 3.64 17.53 19.69
N ALA A 54 3.48 16.81 18.57
CA ALA A 54 4.58 16.44 17.68
C ALA A 54 5.05 17.59 16.75
N ASP A 55 4.27 18.67 16.65
CA ASP A 55 4.58 19.84 15.80
C ASP A 55 4.52 21.15 16.58
N LYS A 56 5.12 21.15 17.78
CA LYS A 56 5.34 22.35 18.61
C LYS A 56 4.06 23.13 18.91
N GLY A 57 2.94 22.43 19.06
CA GLY A 57 1.65 23.02 19.39
C GLY A 57 0.96 23.72 18.21
N ARG A 58 1.34 23.44 16.96
CA ARG A 58 0.65 24.02 15.81
C ARG A 58 -0.77 23.43 15.68
N GLY A 59 -1.77 24.29 15.50
CA GLY A 59 -3.16 23.89 15.28
C GLY A 59 -3.35 23.07 14.01
N ARG A 60 -4.20 22.05 14.06
CA ARG A 60 -4.64 21.20 12.94
C ARG A 60 -6.08 20.75 13.11
N MET A 61 -6.76 20.46 12.01
CA MET A 61 -8.06 19.80 12.05
C MET A 61 -7.90 18.29 11.84
N LEU A 62 -8.79 17.52 12.45
CA LEU A 62 -8.97 16.13 12.06
C LEU A 62 -9.61 16.07 10.67
N CYS A 63 -9.24 15.06 9.90
CA CYS A 63 -9.97 14.73 8.68
C CYS A 63 -11.46 14.53 8.97
N ARG A 64 -12.33 15.03 8.10
CA ARG A 64 -13.77 14.77 8.14
C ARG A 64 -14.08 13.29 8.21
N ASN A 65 -13.33 12.39 7.56
CA ASN A 65 -13.61 10.95 7.70
C ASN A 65 -13.35 10.38 9.12
N ALA A 66 -12.87 11.18 10.08
CA ALA A 66 -12.74 10.78 11.48
C ALA A 66 -14.08 10.69 12.23
N GLU A 67 -15.14 11.44 11.83
CA GLU A 67 -16.50 11.32 12.42
C GLU A 67 -17.11 9.93 12.15
N TYR A 68 -16.72 9.31 11.03
CA TYR A 68 -17.14 7.96 10.68
C TYR A 68 -16.20 6.88 11.22
N ASP A 69 -15.21 7.22 12.05
CA ASP A 69 -14.22 6.25 12.51
C ASP A 69 -13.51 5.54 11.34
N ALA A 70 -13.29 6.25 10.23
CA ALA A 70 -12.64 5.72 9.02
C ALA A 70 -11.25 6.34 8.79
N CYS A 71 -10.94 7.46 9.45
CA CYS A 71 -9.64 8.13 9.36
C CYS A 71 -9.12 8.56 10.74
N ASN A 72 -7.81 8.50 10.94
CA ASN A 72 -7.12 9.05 12.11
C ASN A 72 -6.04 10.07 11.72
N TRP A 73 -6.13 10.70 10.56
CA TRP A 73 -5.14 11.65 10.06
C TRP A 73 -5.60 13.09 10.27
N LEU A 74 -4.63 13.99 10.36
CA LEU A 74 -4.83 15.43 10.36
C LEU A 74 -4.79 15.98 8.93
N THR A 75 -5.45 17.12 8.72
CA THR A 75 -5.37 17.89 7.47
C THR A 75 -4.06 18.68 7.41
N ASP A 76 -3.70 19.15 6.22
CA ASP A 76 -2.57 20.08 6.07
C ASP A 76 -2.87 21.44 6.75
N PRO A 77 -1.84 22.19 7.18
CA PRO A 77 -2.04 23.54 7.71
C PRO A 77 -2.77 24.43 6.70
N GLY A 78 -3.84 25.08 7.15
CA GLY A 78 -4.63 25.98 6.30
C GLY A 78 -5.57 25.28 5.31
N ASP A 79 -5.69 23.95 5.37
CA ASP A 79 -6.67 23.22 4.56
C ASP A 79 -8.09 23.67 4.90
N THR A 80 -8.88 24.01 3.88
CA THR A 80 -10.28 24.45 4.01
C THR A 80 -11.27 23.36 3.61
N ASN A 81 -10.80 22.28 2.97
CA ASN A 81 -11.65 21.21 2.44
C ASN A 81 -12.02 20.18 3.52
N GLY A 82 -11.24 20.10 4.60
CA GLY A 82 -11.44 19.22 5.73
C GLY A 82 -11.03 17.77 5.47
N TYR A 83 -10.27 17.48 4.43
CA TYR A 83 -9.84 16.11 4.11
C TYR A 83 -8.32 15.99 4.16
N CYS A 84 -7.79 14.93 4.79
CA CYS A 84 -6.36 14.68 4.83
C CYS A 84 -5.80 14.29 3.46
N ARG A 85 -4.46 14.23 3.35
CA ARG A 85 -3.75 13.86 2.12
C ARG A 85 -4.18 12.53 1.49
N ALA A 86 -4.73 11.59 2.26
CA ALA A 86 -5.27 10.33 1.75
C ALA A 86 -6.76 10.43 1.41
N CYS A 87 -7.59 10.96 2.31
CA CYS A 87 -9.05 10.99 2.12
C CYS A 87 -9.50 11.98 1.03
N ARG A 88 -8.67 12.97 0.66
CA ARG A 88 -8.96 13.86 -0.48
C ARG A 88 -9.00 13.13 -1.84
N HIS A 89 -8.58 11.87 -1.89
CA HIS A 89 -8.65 11.01 -3.06
C HIS A 89 -9.91 10.12 -3.06
N ASN A 90 -10.84 10.31 -2.12
CA ASN A 90 -12.12 9.60 -2.17
C ASN A 90 -13.03 10.27 -3.21
N GLY A 91 -13.53 9.45 -4.14
CA GLY A 91 -14.66 9.80 -4.99
C GLY A 91 -15.95 9.30 -4.35
N MET A 92 -16.55 8.30 -4.97
CA MET A 92 -17.75 7.66 -4.44
C MET A 92 -17.41 6.77 -3.24
N VAL A 93 -18.19 6.88 -2.17
CA VAL A 93 -18.17 6.00 -1.00
C VAL A 93 -19.53 5.29 -0.89
N PRO A 94 -19.61 4.12 -0.23
CA PRO A 94 -20.87 3.41 -0.09
C PRO A 94 -21.85 4.12 0.86
N ASP A 95 -23.05 3.58 1.04
CA ASP A 95 -24.03 4.15 1.97
C ASP A 95 -23.52 4.01 3.41
N LEU A 96 -23.07 5.12 4.00
CA LEU A 96 -22.50 5.15 5.35
C LEU A 96 -23.57 5.08 6.45
N SER A 97 -24.87 5.15 6.11
CA SER A 97 -25.96 4.92 7.05
C SER A 97 -26.21 3.43 7.31
N ASP A 98 -25.79 2.57 6.38
CA ASP A 98 -25.78 1.12 6.55
C ASP A 98 -24.54 0.70 7.38
N PRO A 99 -24.72 0.12 8.58
CA PRO A 99 -23.60 -0.29 9.43
C PRO A 99 -22.65 -1.30 8.80
N ALA A 100 -23.13 -2.20 7.92
CA ALA A 100 -22.31 -3.19 7.26
C ALA A 100 -21.42 -2.55 6.19
N GLN A 101 -21.99 -1.63 5.40
CA GLN A 101 -21.24 -0.90 4.39
C GLN A 101 -20.22 0.06 5.01
N LEU A 102 -20.60 0.73 6.10
CA LEU A 102 -19.68 1.55 6.90
C LEU A 102 -18.50 0.73 7.44
N ALA A 103 -18.75 -0.49 7.94
CA ALA A 103 -17.69 -1.38 8.42
C ALA A 103 -16.71 -1.77 7.30
N GLY A 104 -17.22 -2.18 6.13
CA GLY A 104 -16.38 -2.47 4.96
C GLY A 104 -15.59 -1.23 4.51
N TRP A 105 -16.22 -0.06 4.45
CA TRP A 105 -15.52 1.16 4.05
C TRP A 105 -14.39 1.53 5.02
N ARG A 106 -14.56 1.31 6.33
CA ARG A 106 -13.47 1.49 7.32
C ARG A 106 -12.28 0.57 7.04
N GLU A 107 -12.51 -0.69 6.67
CA GLU A 107 -11.42 -1.62 6.29
C GLU A 107 -10.68 -1.16 5.03
N LEU A 108 -11.43 -0.70 4.01
CA LEU A 108 -10.85 -0.13 2.79
C LEU A 108 -10.03 1.12 3.10
N GLU A 109 -10.53 2.02 3.95
CA GLU A 109 -9.79 3.20 4.37
C GLU A 109 -8.51 2.81 5.12
N VAL A 110 -8.51 1.82 6.01
CA VAL A 110 -7.28 1.36 6.68
C VAL A 110 -6.24 0.87 5.66
N ALA A 111 -6.65 0.06 4.68
CA ALA A 111 -5.77 -0.40 3.61
C ALA A 111 -5.25 0.78 2.77
N LYS A 112 -6.12 1.72 2.39
CA LYS A 112 -5.73 2.91 1.63
C LYS A 112 -4.77 3.81 2.42
N HIS A 113 -4.98 4.03 3.71
CA HIS A 113 -4.05 4.83 4.54
C HIS A 113 -2.66 4.18 4.60
N ARG A 114 -2.58 2.85 4.70
CA ARG A 114 -1.31 2.13 4.63
C ARG A 114 -0.64 2.31 3.27
N LEU A 115 -1.38 2.25 2.17
CA LEU A 115 -0.84 2.58 0.85
C LEU A 115 -0.30 4.02 0.81
N PHE A 116 -1.11 5.00 1.20
CA PHE A 116 -0.74 6.41 1.11
C PHE A 116 0.47 6.77 1.97
N TYR A 117 0.65 6.13 3.12
CA TYR A 117 1.89 6.27 3.88
C TYR A 117 3.11 5.90 3.03
N SER A 118 3.06 4.80 2.28
CA SER A 118 4.17 4.38 1.43
C SER A 118 4.39 5.34 0.26
N LEU A 119 3.31 5.84 -0.35
CA LEU A 119 3.40 6.82 -1.44
C LEU A 119 3.99 8.16 -0.97
N ILE A 120 3.60 8.62 0.23
CA ILE A 120 4.14 9.83 0.86
C ILE A 120 5.62 9.64 1.20
N ARG A 121 5.99 8.48 1.73
CA ARG A 121 7.38 8.14 2.06
C ARG A 121 8.29 8.13 0.84
N TRP A 122 7.79 7.66 -0.28
CA TRP A 122 8.47 7.75 -1.58
C TRP A 122 8.36 9.12 -2.24
N LYS A 123 7.66 10.08 -1.62
CA LYS A 123 7.45 11.45 -2.13
C LYS A 123 6.89 11.47 -3.54
N LEU A 124 5.98 10.52 -3.83
CA LEU A 124 5.36 10.41 -5.13
C LEU A 124 4.39 11.57 -5.39
N PRO A 125 4.20 11.96 -6.66
CA PRO A 125 3.19 12.94 -7.02
C PRO A 125 1.80 12.37 -6.73
N LEU A 126 1.04 13.06 -5.87
CA LEU A 126 -0.30 12.66 -5.42
C LEU A 126 -1.35 13.67 -5.88
N GLN A 127 -1.39 13.95 -7.18
CA GLN A 127 -2.43 14.81 -7.76
C GLN A 127 -3.79 14.12 -7.64
N ASN A 128 -4.79 14.81 -7.08
CA ASN A 128 -6.16 14.33 -7.04
C ASN A 128 -6.98 14.95 -8.20
N ARG A 129 -8.29 14.68 -8.25
CA ARG A 129 -9.18 15.24 -9.28
C ARG A 129 -9.42 16.75 -9.19
N GLN A 130 -9.04 17.40 -8.09
CA GLN A 130 -9.06 18.87 -8.01
C GLN A 130 -7.81 19.46 -8.68
N ASP A 131 -6.66 18.81 -8.51
CA ASP A 131 -5.40 19.22 -9.14
C ASP A 131 -5.39 18.89 -10.64
N ASN A 132 -5.91 17.73 -11.02
CA ASN A 132 -5.98 17.24 -12.39
C ASN A 132 -7.34 16.53 -12.62
N PRO A 133 -8.35 17.24 -13.17
CA PRO A 133 -9.70 16.68 -13.35
C PRO A 133 -9.77 15.43 -14.23
N GLU A 134 -8.87 15.27 -15.20
CA GLU A 134 -8.93 14.18 -16.19
C GLU A 134 -8.17 12.93 -15.74
N ARG A 135 -7.01 13.08 -15.07
CA ARG A 135 -6.11 11.98 -14.72
C ARG A 135 -5.71 11.91 -13.24
N GLY A 136 -6.24 12.80 -12.40
CA GLY A 136 -5.95 12.80 -10.97
C GLY A 136 -6.39 11.48 -10.30
N LEU A 137 -5.57 11.00 -9.37
CA LEU A 137 -5.84 9.77 -8.64
C LEU A 137 -7.12 9.93 -7.80
N ILE A 138 -8.06 9.01 -7.96
CA ILE A 138 -9.31 8.95 -7.21
C ILE A 138 -9.73 7.51 -6.97
N PHE A 139 -10.28 7.24 -5.79
CA PHE A 139 -10.77 5.93 -5.39
C PHE A 139 -12.29 5.95 -5.25
N ASN A 140 -12.97 5.06 -5.98
CA ASN A 140 -14.38 4.78 -5.79
C ASN A 140 -14.54 3.45 -5.02
N PHE A 141 -15.27 3.50 -3.91
CA PHE A 141 -15.65 2.34 -3.12
C PHE A 141 -17.12 2.06 -3.36
N LEU A 142 -17.41 0.98 -4.06
CA LEU A 142 -18.77 0.69 -4.53
C LEU A 142 -19.27 -0.61 -3.93
N ALA A 143 -20.49 -0.58 -3.39
CA ALA A 143 -21.22 -1.79 -3.02
C ALA A 143 -21.94 -2.36 -4.25
N ASP A 144 -22.10 -3.69 -4.29
CA ASP A 144 -22.94 -4.34 -5.30
C ASP A 144 -24.40 -3.89 -5.09
N ASP A 145 -25.12 -3.58 -6.17
CA ASP A 145 -26.57 -3.35 -6.09
C ASP A 145 -27.30 -4.71 -6.08
N PRO A 146 -27.95 -5.09 -4.96
CA PRO A 146 -28.64 -6.38 -4.84
C PRO A 146 -29.76 -6.57 -5.88
N ASN A 147 -30.31 -5.48 -6.42
CA ASN A 147 -31.43 -5.51 -7.36
C ASN A 147 -30.99 -5.62 -8.83
N SER A 148 -29.76 -5.21 -9.14
CA SER A 148 -29.24 -5.20 -10.51
C SER A 148 -28.71 -6.56 -10.96
N GLY A 149 -28.30 -7.41 -10.01
CA GLY A 149 -27.54 -8.63 -10.28
C GLY A 149 -26.13 -8.39 -10.85
N GLN A 150 -25.72 -7.14 -11.06
CA GLN A 150 -24.38 -6.78 -11.52
C GLN A 150 -23.42 -6.70 -10.32
N ARG A 151 -22.27 -7.36 -10.45
CA ARG A 151 -21.19 -7.26 -9.46
C ARG A 151 -20.21 -6.17 -9.88
N ILE A 152 -19.80 -5.37 -8.91
CA ILE A 152 -18.73 -4.38 -9.10
C ILE A 152 -17.41 -5.14 -9.28
N MET A 153 -16.68 -4.75 -10.31
CA MET A 153 -15.32 -5.22 -10.55
C MET A 153 -14.32 -4.19 -10.01
N THR A 154 -13.30 -4.69 -9.32
CA THR A 154 -12.13 -3.91 -8.95
C THR A 154 -11.26 -3.67 -10.18
N GLY A 155 -10.69 -2.48 -10.32
CA GLY A 155 -9.81 -2.16 -11.45
C GLY A 155 -9.42 -0.68 -11.52
N HIS A 156 -8.59 -0.37 -12.51
CA HIS A 156 -8.07 0.96 -12.80
C HIS A 156 -8.47 1.44 -14.20
N ASP A 157 -8.91 2.70 -14.30
CA ASP A 157 -9.16 3.41 -15.55
C ASP A 157 -8.74 4.88 -15.43
N ASN A 158 -7.67 5.29 -16.12
CA ASN A 158 -7.21 6.69 -16.22
C ASN A 158 -7.17 7.43 -14.86
N GLY A 159 -6.56 6.82 -13.84
CA GLY A 159 -6.44 7.38 -12.49
C GLY A 159 -7.69 7.23 -11.62
N LEU A 160 -8.80 6.71 -12.13
CA LEU A 160 -9.91 6.22 -11.33
C LEU A 160 -9.64 4.76 -10.95
N ILE A 161 -9.51 4.49 -9.66
CA ILE A 161 -9.42 3.14 -9.10
C ILE A 161 -10.76 2.81 -8.45
N THR A 162 -11.39 1.74 -8.91
CA THR A 162 -12.60 1.20 -8.28
C THR A 162 -12.22 0.00 -7.43
N ILE A 163 -12.62 -0.02 -6.16
CA ILE A 163 -12.50 -1.20 -5.30
C ILE A 163 -13.91 -1.61 -4.87
N ALA A 164 -14.29 -2.84 -5.19
CA ALA A 164 -15.58 -3.39 -4.75
C ALA A 164 -15.59 -3.58 -3.24
N LEU A 165 -16.67 -3.14 -2.58
CA LEU A 165 -16.86 -3.30 -1.14
C LEU A 165 -16.92 -4.79 -0.75
N THR A 166 -17.35 -5.66 -1.65
CA THR A 166 -17.33 -7.11 -1.45
C THR A 166 -15.92 -7.67 -1.24
N GLU A 167 -14.88 -6.94 -1.62
CA GLU A 167 -13.50 -7.34 -1.29
C GLU A 167 -13.23 -7.33 0.21
N THR A 168 -14.03 -6.66 1.06
CA THR A 168 -13.85 -6.66 2.53
C THR A 168 -14.39 -7.92 3.19
N ASP A 169 -15.31 -8.63 2.54
CA ASP A 169 -15.83 -9.91 3.04
C ASP A 169 -14.73 -10.99 2.99
N GLY A 170 -14.35 -11.50 4.16
CA GLY A 170 -13.33 -12.54 4.28
C GLY A 170 -13.67 -13.86 3.61
N ILE A 171 -14.96 -14.25 3.58
CA ILE A 171 -15.42 -15.48 2.94
C ILE A 171 -15.33 -15.33 1.43
N GLU A 172 -15.88 -14.25 0.90
CA GLU A 172 -15.86 -13.97 -0.54
C GLU A 172 -14.43 -13.81 -1.06
N ARG A 173 -13.55 -13.14 -0.30
CA ARG A 173 -12.14 -12.99 -0.64
C ARG A 173 -11.39 -14.32 -0.65
N GLU A 174 -11.63 -15.21 0.31
CA GLU A 174 -11.02 -16.56 0.30
C GLU A 174 -11.58 -17.42 -0.84
N ARG A 175 -12.87 -17.29 -1.16
CA ARG A 175 -13.50 -17.94 -2.32
C ARG A 175 -12.84 -17.49 -3.63
N ARG A 176 -12.75 -16.17 -3.87
CA ARG A 176 -12.08 -15.60 -5.05
C ARG A 176 -10.62 -16.02 -5.14
N ARG A 177 -9.90 -15.99 -4.02
CA ARG A 177 -8.50 -16.43 -3.96
C ARG A 177 -8.35 -17.86 -4.48
N LEU A 178 -9.25 -18.77 -4.09
CA LEU A 178 -9.25 -20.16 -4.57
C LEU A 178 -9.65 -20.26 -6.05
N GLU A 179 -10.71 -19.57 -6.47
CA GLU A 179 -11.22 -19.58 -7.86
C GLU A 179 -10.19 -19.04 -8.86
N MET A 180 -9.43 -18.03 -8.46
CA MET A 180 -8.40 -17.38 -9.27
C MET A 180 -7.02 -18.04 -9.12
N GLY A 181 -6.90 -19.08 -8.28
CA GLY A 181 -5.61 -19.73 -8.02
C GLY A 181 -4.56 -18.82 -7.37
N GLU A 182 -4.99 -17.76 -6.69
CA GLU A 182 -4.11 -16.77 -6.09
C GLU A 182 -3.48 -17.33 -4.79
N PRO A 183 -2.17 -17.23 -4.60
CA PRO A 183 -1.55 -17.70 -3.36
C PRO A 183 -1.82 -16.73 -2.19
N TYR A 184 -2.17 -15.47 -2.49
CA TYR A 184 -2.31 -14.39 -1.53
C TYR A 184 -3.28 -13.32 -2.07
N ARG A 185 -4.33 -12.99 -1.30
CA ARG A 185 -5.32 -11.95 -1.65
C ARG A 185 -5.62 -11.09 -0.42
N THR A 186 -5.26 -9.81 -0.45
CA THR A 186 -5.54 -8.86 0.65
C THR A 186 -5.99 -7.52 0.09
N LEU A 187 -6.75 -6.75 0.88
CA LEU A 187 -7.18 -5.41 0.49
C LEU A 187 -6.01 -4.52 0.10
N LEU A 188 -4.98 -4.46 0.97
CA LEU A 188 -3.79 -3.67 0.70
C LEU A 188 -3.05 -4.14 -0.56
N GLY A 189 -3.08 -5.45 -0.85
CA GLY A 189 -2.58 -6.02 -2.09
C GLY A 189 -3.25 -5.39 -3.32
N HIS A 190 -4.58 -5.39 -3.36
CA HIS A 190 -5.33 -4.78 -4.47
C HIS A 190 -5.04 -3.29 -4.61
N PHE A 191 -5.08 -2.53 -3.52
CA PHE A 191 -4.73 -1.10 -3.55
C PHE A 191 -3.33 -0.87 -4.17
N ARG A 192 -2.35 -1.69 -3.81
CA ARG A 192 -0.99 -1.59 -4.34
C ARG A 192 -0.88 -2.00 -5.80
N HIS A 193 -1.65 -2.99 -6.24
CA HIS A 193 -1.71 -3.39 -7.64
C HIS A 193 -2.34 -2.28 -8.49
N GLU A 194 -3.54 -1.83 -8.13
CA GLU A 194 -4.29 -0.84 -8.90
C GLU A 194 -3.56 0.52 -9.00
N VAL A 195 -2.92 0.94 -7.91
CA VAL A 195 -2.11 2.18 -7.94
C VAL A 195 -0.82 1.99 -8.73
N GLY A 196 -0.36 0.75 -8.92
CA GLY A 196 0.73 0.42 -9.83
C GLY A 196 0.41 0.84 -11.25
N HIS A 197 -0.81 0.57 -11.75
CA HIS A 197 -1.25 1.06 -13.06
C HIS A 197 -1.25 2.58 -13.16
N TYR A 198 -1.74 3.27 -12.12
CA TYR A 198 -1.69 4.74 -12.07
C TYR A 198 -0.24 5.26 -12.16
N PHE A 199 0.69 4.68 -11.40
CA PHE A 199 2.08 5.11 -11.45
C PHE A 199 2.85 4.62 -12.68
N TRP A 200 2.37 3.60 -13.40
CA TRP A 200 2.87 3.30 -14.73
C TRP A 200 2.57 4.47 -15.68
N ASP A 201 1.34 4.98 -15.67
CA ASP A 201 0.97 6.15 -16.48
C ASP A 201 1.82 7.37 -16.14
N VAL A 202 1.97 7.68 -14.84
CA VAL A 202 2.66 8.90 -14.39
C VAL A 202 4.19 8.79 -14.49
N LEU A 203 4.80 7.69 -14.05
CA LEU A 203 6.25 7.57 -13.94
C LEU A 203 6.90 6.91 -15.16
N VAL A 204 6.17 6.05 -15.88
CA VAL A 204 6.70 5.35 -17.06
C VAL A 204 6.31 6.07 -18.34
N ARG A 205 5.01 6.19 -18.62
CA ARG A 205 4.52 6.77 -19.87
C ARG A 205 4.80 8.27 -19.93
N GLU A 206 4.33 9.02 -18.96
CA GLU A 206 4.54 10.48 -18.89
C GLU A 206 5.97 10.85 -18.46
N GLY A 207 6.61 9.99 -17.66
CA GLY A 207 8.00 10.14 -17.22
C GLY A 207 9.06 9.81 -18.27
N GLY A 208 8.67 9.38 -19.49
CA GLY A 208 9.61 9.09 -20.58
C GLY A 208 10.49 7.86 -20.34
N LYS A 209 10.00 6.86 -19.63
CA LYS A 209 10.72 5.61 -19.29
C LYS A 209 10.17 4.38 -20.01
N LEU A 210 9.34 4.57 -21.05
CA LEU A 210 8.64 3.49 -21.74
C LEU A 210 9.58 2.43 -22.32
N ASP A 211 10.61 2.85 -23.07
CA ASP A 211 11.58 1.91 -23.66
C ASP A 211 12.34 1.10 -22.60
N ALA A 212 12.70 1.74 -21.49
CA ALA A 212 13.37 1.07 -20.36
C ALA A 212 12.43 0.10 -19.65
N CYS A 213 11.13 0.44 -19.53
CA CYS A 213 10.13 -0.46 -18.98
C CYS A 213 9.93 -1.68 -19.90
N ARG A 214 9.82 -1.46 -21.21
CA ARG A 214 9.65 -2.54 -22.19
C ARG A 214 10.82 -3.50 -22.24
N ALA A 215 12.04 -3.01 -22.03
CA ALA A 215 13.23 -3.84 -21.93
C ALA A 215 13.19 -4.81 -20.73
N VAL A 216 12.40 -4.51 -19.69
CA VAL A 216 12.34 -5.28 -18.43
C VAL A 216 11.06 -6.12 -18.33
N PHE A 217 9.92 -5.58 -18.74
CA PHE A 217 8.60 -6.19 -18.58
C PHE A 217 8.03 -6.77 -19.89
N GLY A 218 8.56 -6.36 -21.04
CA GLY A 218 8.01 -6.68 -22.36
C GLY A 218 7.12 -5.59 -22.94
N ASP A 219 6.54 -5.85 -24.11
CA ASP A 219 5.80 -4.88 -24.90
C ASP A 219 4.35 -4.70 -24.41
N ASP A 220 4.09 -3.57 -23.75
CA ASP A 220 2.77 -3.17 -23.27
C ASP A 220 1.75 -2.84 -24.37
N SER A 221 2.16 -2.77 -25.65
CA SER A 221 1.24 -2.50 -26.76
C SER A 221 0.44 -3.72 -27.24
N ALA A 222 0.72 -4.90 -26.67
CA ALA A 222 -0.06 -6.10 -26.92
C ALA A 222 -1.55 -5.87 -26.56
N ASP A 223 -2.45 -6.53 -27.29
CA ASP A 223 -3.89 -6.39 -27.02
C ASP A 223 -4.22 -7.02 -25.66
N TYR A 224 -4.58 -6.17 -24.70
CA TYR A 224 -4.88 -6.57 -23.32
C TYR A 224 -6.02 -7.60 -23.25
N GLY A 225 -7.09 -7.40 -24.02
CA GLY A 225 -8.25 -8.30 -24.00
C GLY A 225 -7.91 -9.70 -24.52
N GLN A 226 -7.14 -9.79 -25.60
CA GLN A 226 -6.65 -11.06 -26.14
C GLN A 226 -5.65 -11.74 -25.19
N ALA A 227 -4.79 -10.96 -24.54
CA ALA A 227 -3.83 -11.47 -23.58
C ALA A 227 -4.53 -12.09 -22.36
N LEU A 228 -5.56 -11.41 -21.84
CA LEU A 228 -6.41 -11.90 -20.75
C LEU A 228 -7.17 -13.17 -21.14
N GLN A 229 -7.77 -13.21 -22.34
CA GLN A 229 -8.45 -14.41 -22.85
C GLN A 229 -7.50 -15.60 -22.94
N ARG A 230 -6.29 -15.40 -23.46
CA ARG A 230 -5.25 -16.44 -23.56
C ARG A 230 -4.88 -16.96 -22.17
N HIS A 231 -4.65 -16.07 -21.20
CA HIS A 231 -4.30 -16.47 -19.85
C HIS A 231 -5.36 -17.35 -19.20
N TYR A 232 -6.65 -17.01 -19.32
CA TYR A 232 -7.72 -17.85 -18.78
C TYR A 232 -7.95 -19.16 -19.54
N ALA A 233 -7.62 -19.20 -20.84
CA ALA A 233 -7.78 -20.40 -21.66
C ALA A 233 -6.61 -21.39 -21.49
N GLU A 234 -5.38 -20.90 -21.40
CA GLU A 234 -4.15 -21.69 -21.46
C GLU A 234 -3.42 -21.77 -20.11
N GLY A 235 -3.70 -20.84 -19.19
CA GLY A 235 -2.98 -20.70 -17.93
C GLY A 235 -1.60 -20.04 -18.08
N ALA A 236 -0.87 -19.97 -16.97
CA ALA A 236 0.52 -19.49 -16.97
C ALA A 236 1.47 -20.57 -17.55
N PRO A 237 2.56 -20.18 -18.26
CA PRO A 237 3.58 -21.11 -18.73
C PRO A 237 4.19 -21.95 -17.59
N PRO A 238 4.54 -23.23 -17.78
CA PRO A 238 5.01 -24.11 -16.69
C PRO A 238 6.21 -23.60 -15.88
N ASP A 239 7.05 -22.76 -16.49
CA ASP A 239 8.27 -22.20 -15.92
C ASP A 239 8.14 -20.70 -15.53
N TRP A 240 6.91 -20.20 -15.41
CA TRP A 240 6.64 -18.78 -15.13
C TRP A 240 7.39 -18.24 -13.90
N GLN A 241 7.61 -19.06 -12.86
CA GLN A 241 8.30 -18.66 -11.63
C GLN A 241 9.76 -18.23 -11.87
N GLN A 242 10.35 -18.58 -13.02
CA GLN A 242 11.68 -18.12 -13.39
C GLN A 242 11.71 -16.64 -13.78
N SER A 243 10.57 -16.07 -14.17
CA SER A 243 10.49 -14.72 -14.75
C SER A 243 9.46 -13.81 -14.10
N TYR A 244 8.40 -14.36 -13.49
CA TYR A 244 7.25 -13.61 -13.01
C TYR A 244 7.01 -13.87 -11.52
N VAL A 245 6.51 -12.84 -10.83
CA VAL A 245 6.23 -12.93 -9.39
C VAL A 245 4.93 -13.67 -9.09
N SER A 246 3.97 -13.67 -10.01
CA SER A 246 2.69 -14.37 -9.92
C SER A 246 2.30 -14.96 -11.28
N THR A 247 1.33 -15.88 -11.29
CA THR A 247 0.71 -16.37 -12.52
C THR A 247 0.02 -15.24 -13.27
N TYR A 248 -0.65 -14.33 -12.56
CA TYR A 248 -1.37 -13.21 -13.16
C TYR A 248 -0.43 -12.21 -13.84
N ALA A 249 0.78 -12.01 -13.30
CA ALA A 249 1.83 -11.22 -13.95
C ALA A 249 2.22 -11.76 -15.35
N THR A 250 1.94 -13.03 -15.67
CA THR A 250 2.18 -13.57 -17.02
C THR A 250 1.18 -13.08 -18.06
N THR A 251 0.05 -12.50 -17.62
CA THR A 251 -1.06 -12.11 -18.49
C THR A 251 -0.66 -11.05 -19.49
N HIS A 252 -0.01 -9.98 -19.03
CA HIS A 252 0.34 -8.84 -19.86
C HIS A 252 1.49 -8.04 -19.22
N PRO A 253 2.43 -7.43 -19.98
CA PRO A 253 3.52 -6.63 -19.41
C PRO A 253 3.07 -5.50 -18.46
N TRP A 254 1.88 -4.95 -18.70
CA TRP A 254 1.27 -3.96 -17.81
C TRP A 254 0.85 -4.56 -16.44
N GLU A 255 0.35 -5.80 -16.44
CA GLU A 255 0.03 -6.55 -15.20
C GLU A 255 1.29 -6.97 -14.46
N ASP A 256 2.31 -7.40 -15.19
CA ASP A 256 3.63 -7.74 -14.63
C ASP A 256 4.25 -6.55 -13.89
N PHE A 257 4.11 -5.34 -14.47
CA PHE A 257 4.51 -4.10 -13.81
C PHE A 257 3.71 -3.85 -12.53
N ALA A 258 2.38 -3.91 -12.58
CA ALA A 258 1.51 -3.65 -11.42
C ALA A 258 1.72 -4.67 -10.29
N GLU A 259 1.86 -5.95 -10.62
CA GLU A 259 2.18 -7.01 -9.68
C GLU A 259 3.56 -6.82 -9.05
N THR A 260 4.59 -6.49 -9.85
CA THR A 260 5.94 -6.23 -9.33
C THR A 260 5.97 -4.98 -8.45
N TRP A 261 5.27 -3.91 -8.86
CA TRP A 261 5.11 -2.69 -8.07
C TRP A 261 4.49 -3.00 -6.70
N ALA A 262 3.41 -3.78 -6.70
CA ALA A 262 2.77 -4.19 -5.47
C ALA A 262 3.73 -4.96 -4.56
N HIS A 263 4.45 -5.95 -5.10
CA HIS A 263 5.43 -6.73 -4.35
C HIS A 263 6.57 -5.88 -3.80
N TYR A 264 7.08 -4.91 -4.57
CA TYR A 264 8.09 -3.98 -4.11
C TYR A 264 7.62 -3.22 -2.85
N LEU A 265 6.41 -2.67 -2.86
CA LEU A 265 5.85 -2.00 -1.69
C LEU A 265 5.61 -2.95 -0.51
N HIS A 266 5.21 -4.21 -0.76
CA HIS A 266 5.12 -5.23 0.29
C HIS A 266 6.47 -5.44 0.99
N ILE A 267 7.54 -5.60 0.22
CA ILE A 267 8.89 -5.82 0.74
C ILE A 267 9.32 -4.62 1.60
N VAL A 268 9.27 -3.41 1.05
CA VAL A 268 9.74 -2.20 1.72
C VAL A 268 8.97 -1.94 3.02
N ASP A 269 7.65 -2.01 3.00
CA ASP A 269 6.84 -1.70 4.19
C ASP A 269 6.96 -2.72 5.30
N THR A 270 7.12 -4.00 4.93
CA THR A 270 7.25 -5.09 5.89
C THR A 270 8.65 -5.06 6.52
N LEU A 271 9.69 -4.82 5.73
CA LEU A 271 11.04 -4.63 6.24
C LEU A 271 11.15 -3.43 7.18
N GLU A 272 10.39 -2.36 6.92
CA GLU A 272 10.37 -1.21 7.83
C GLU A 272 9.84 -1.60 9.20
N MET A 273 8.68 -2.26 9.24
CA MET A 273 8.08 -2.67 10.51
C MET A 273 8.99 -3.67 11.24
N ALA A 274 9.57 -4.62 10.51
CA ALA A 274 10.51 -5.56 11.08
C ALA A 274 11.77 -4.87 11.65
N SER A 275 12.23 -3.78 11.02
CA SER A 275 13.33 -2.97 11.52
C SER A 275 12.97 -2.20 12.79
N GLU A 276 11.74 -1.72 12.93
CA GLU A 276 11.27 -1.02 14.14
C GLU A 276 11.23 -1.95 15.36
N PHE A 277 10.93 -3.23 15.14
CA PHE A 277 11.03 -4.26 16.17
C PHE A 277 12.45 -4.78 16.38
N GLY A 278 13.44 -4.29 15.62
CA GLY A 278 14.83 -4.70 15.72
C GLY A 278 15.06 -6.17 15.43
N MET A 279 14.26 -6.76 14.53
CA MET A 279 14.28 -8.18 14.22
C MET A 279 15.64 -8.62 13.63
N GLU A 280 16.09 -9.80 14.05
CA GLU A 280 17.29 -10.48 13.54
C GLU A 280 16.93 -11.93 13.27
N VAL A 281 17.25 -12.41 12.07
CA VAL A 281 17.17 -13.83 11.72
C VAL A 281 18.57 -14.41 11.78
N ARG A 282 18.75 -15.46 12.59
CA ARG A 282 20.04 -16.12 12.77
C ARG A 282 19.86 -17.62 13.06
N PRO A 283 19.64 -18.46 12.05
CA PRO A 283 19.46 -19.89 12.23
C PRO A 283 20.73 -20.53 12.76
N ARG A 284 20.64 -21.40 13.78
CA ARG A 284 21.83 -22.03 14.40
C ARG A 284 22.60 -22.95 13.46
N VAL A 285 21.92 -23.50 12.46
CA VAL A 285 22.47 -24.46 11.49
C VAL A 285 23.01 -23.78 10.22
N ASP A 286 22.77 -22.49 10.07
CA ASP A 286 23.29 -21.68 8.95
C ASP A 286 24.76 -21.33 9.23
N ARG A 287 25.67 -22.16 8.71
CA ARG A 287 27.10 -22.04 8.95
C ARG A 287 27.75 -20.93 8.12
N ASP A 288 27.21 -20.70 6.93
CA ASP A 288 27.76 -19.78 5.94
C ASP A 288 27.10 -18.39 6.01
N GLY A 289 26.01 -18.26 6.77
CA GLY A 289 25.34 -17.00 7.05
C GLY A 289 24.34 -16.57 5.96
N GLU A 290 24.04 -17.43 5.00
CA GLU A 290 23.17 -17.13 3.85
C GLU A 290 21.72 -16.88 4.26
N LEU A 291 21.29 -17.47 5.37
CA LEU A 291 19.95 -17.32 5.95
C LEU A 291 19.93 -16.39 7.16
N SER A 292 20.99 -15.60 7.34
CA SER A 292 21.13 -14.68 8.45
C SER A 292 20.96 -13.23 7.99
N THR A 293 20.16 -12.45 8.72
CA THR A 293 19.99 -11.01 8.42
C THR A 293 19.67 -10.20 9.66
N ARG A 294 20.08 -8.92 9.65
CA ARG A 294 19.77 -7.94 10.69
C ARG A 294 18.97 -6.80 10.09
N LEU A 295 17.73 -6.66 10.53
CA LEU A 295 16.82 -5.63 10.05
C LEU A 295 17.01 -4.39 10.93
N ARG A 296 18.05 -3.62 10.63
CA ARG A 296 18.41 -2.37 11.36
C ARG A 296 18.76 -1.24 10.40
N PHE A 297 17.91 -1.02 9.41
CA PHE A 297 18.07 0.05 8.42
C PHE A 297 16.70 0.52 7.92
N ASN A 298 16.64 1.76 7.44
CA ASN A 298 15.44 2.29 6.81
C ASN A 298 15.35 1.79 5.35
N PRO A 299 14.39 0.92 4.98
CA PRO A 299 14.31 0.38 3.62
C PRO A 299 13.94 1.45 2.58
N TYR A 300 13.33 2.56 2.98
CA TYR A 300 13.09 3.71 2.10
C TYR A 300 14.36 4.48 1.74
N GLU A 301 15.46 4.24 2.45
CA GLU A 301 16.78 4.85 2.20
C GLU A 301 17.77 3.86 1.57
N ALA A 302 17.33 2.64 1.24
CA ALA A 302 18.18 1.63 0.61
C ALA A 302 18.82 2.17 -0.68
N ARG A 303 20.10 1.83 -0.90
CA ARG A 303 20.86 2.34 -2.04
C ARG A 303 20.48 1.66 -3.36
N GLY A 304 20.28 0.36 -3.31
CA GLY A 304 19.83 -0.46 -4.42
C GLY A 304 18.94 -1.60 -3.93
N VAL A 305 18.27 -2.28 -4.86
CA VAL A 305 17.32 -3.33 -4.52
C VAL A 305 17.97 -4.52 -3.81
N GLN A 306 19.25 -4.79 -4.09
CA GLN A 306 19.94 -5.95 -3.52
C GLN A 306 19.97 -5.90 -1.99
N THR A 307 20.15 -4.71 -1.39
CA THR A 307 20.07 -4.54 0.08
C THR A 307 18.70 -4.93 0.64
N LEU A 308 17.63 -4.68 -0.11
CA LEU A 308 16.28 -5.09 0.27
C LEU A 308 16.11 -6.61 0.11
N VAL A 309 16.59 -7.19 -0.98
CA VAL A 309 16.49 -8.64 -1.27
C VAL A 309 17.28 -9.46 -0.25
N ASP A 310 18.52 -9.06 0.07
CA ASP A 310 19.39 -9.72 1.06
C ASP A 310 18.77 -9.69 2.48
N ALA A 311 17.98 -8.66 2.77
CA ALA A 311 17.21 -8.58 4.01
C ALA A 311 15.90 -9.38 3.95
N TRP A 312 15.23 -9.37 2.79
CA TRP A 312 13.91 -9.96 2.59
C TRP A 312 13.91 -11.47 2.57
N LEU A 313 14.87 -12.10 1.89
CA LEU A 313 14.87 -13.56 1.70
C LEU A 313 15.05 -14.32 3.03
N PRO A 314 16.04 -13.99 3.90
CA PRO A 314 16.16 -14.65 5.19
C PRO A 314 14.96 -14.39 6.10
N PHE A 315 14.42 -13.17 6.05
CA PHE A 315 13.25 -12.77 6.83
C PHE A 315 12.02 -13.60 6.44
N THR A 316 11.68 -13.67 5.15
CA THR A 316 10.51 -14.43 4.70
C THR A 316 10.68 -15.94 4.87
N PHE A 317 11.89 -16.47 4.71
CA PHE A 317 12.17 -17.87 5.03
C PHE A 317 11.83 -18.20 6.49
N ALA A 318 12.26 -17.35 7.43
CA ALA A 318 11.95 -17.51 8.84
C ALA A 318 10.45 -17.36 9.10
N MET A 319 9.80 -16.32 8.58
CA MET A 319 8.38 -16.05 8.79
C MET A 319 7.47 -17.15 8.21
N ASN A 320 7.78 -17.65 7.01
CA ASN A 320 7.05 -18.78 6.42
C ASN A 320 7.20 -20.03 7.28
N SER A 321 8.41 -20.30 7.78
CA SER A 321 8.65 -21.46 8.66
C SER A 321 7.90 -21.35 9.99
N VAL A 322 7.84 -20.16 10.60
CA VAL A 322 7.03 -19.89 11.79
C VAL A 322 5.54 -20.06 11.50
N ASN A 323 5.04 -19.53 10.38
CA ASN A 323 3.65 -19.70 9.97
C ASN A 323 3.28 -21.19 9.82
N ARG A 324 4.10 -21.96 9.12
CA ARG A 324 3.90 -23.41 8.95
C ARG A 324 3.88 -24.16 10.28
N ALA A 325 4.73 -23.77 11.24
CA ALA A 325 4.72 -24.36 12.59
C ALA A 325 3.42 -24.06 13.36
N MET A 326 2.76 -22.94 13.07
CA MET A 326 1.44 -22.58 13.60
C MET A 326 0.27 -23.18 12.80
N GLY A 327 0.55 -23.97 11.75
CA GLY A 327 -0.48 -24.52 10.85
C GLY A 327 -1.06 -23.50 9.87
N MET A 328 -0.40 -22.35 9.71
CA MET A 328 -0.82 -21.28 8.80
C MET A 328 -0.09 -21.40 7.45
N ARG A 329 -0.66 -20.81 6.40
CA ARG A 329 -0.02 -20.69 5.08
C ARG A 329 1.21 -19.79 5.17
N ASP A 330 2.13 -19.97 4.23
CA ASP A 330 3.30 -19.10 4.07
C ASP A 330 2.85 -17.62 4.01
N LEU A 331 3.55 -16.77 4.77
CA LEU A 331 3.30 -15.33 4.80
C LEU A 331 3.56 -14.70 3.43
N TYR A 332 4.62 -15.18 2.77
CA TYR A 332 5.07 -14.73 1.47
C TYR A 332 5.40 -15.96 0.60
N PRO A 333 4.43 -16.50 -0.16
CA PRO A 333 4.59 -17.72 -0.95
C PRO A 333 5.17 -17.48 -2.36
N PHE A 334 5.96 -16.42 -2.55
CA PHE A 334 6.48 -16.02 -3.86
C PHE A 334 7.98 -16.28 -3.99
N ILE A 335 8.42 -16.54 -5.22
CA ILE A 335 9.84 -16.78 -5.55
C ILE A 335 10.41 -15.53 -6.21
N LEU A 336 11.51 -15.01 -5.66
CA LEU A 336 12.24 -13.90 -6.26
C LEU A 336 13.39 -14.44 -7.13
N SER A 337 13.09 -14.80 -8.37
CA SER A 337 14.12 -15.17 -9.35
C SER A 337 15.00 -13.97 -9.71
N GLN A 338 16.12 -14.20 -10.40
CA GLN A 338 16.98 -13.10 -10.87
C GLN A 338 16.22 -12.13 -11.79
N ALA A 339 15.32 -12.62 -12.64
CA ALA A 339 14.49 -11.78 -13.49
C ALA A 339 13.49 -10.94 -12.68
N VAL A 340 12.86 -11.52 -11.65
CA VAL A 340 11.97 -10.75 -10.75
C VAL A 340 12.77 -9.71 -9.95
N VAL A 341 13.99 -10.02 -9.51
CA VAL A 341 14.88 -9.06 -8.84
C VAL A 341 15.25 -7.90 -9.77
N ALA A 342 15.51 -8.15 -11.05
CA ALA A 342 15.76 -7.09 -12.04
C ALA A 342 14.53 -6.19 -12.24
N LYS A 343 13.32 -6.76 -12.24
CA LYS A 343 12.07 -5.98 -12.28
C LYS A 343 11.88 -5.14 -11.01
N LEU A 344 12.16 -5.70 -9.83
CA LEU A 344 12.15 -4.96 -8.58
C LEU A 344 13.19 -3.82 -8.56
N ASP A 345 14.36 -4.01 -9.18
CA ASP A 345 15.38 -2.96 -9.33
C ASP A 345 14.88 -1.81 -10.20
N PHE A 346 14.17 -2.11 -11.29
CA PHE A 346 13.54 -1.09 -12.12
C PHE A 346 12.52 -0.26 -11.34
N ILE A 347 11.64 -0.91 -10.55
CA ILE A 347 10.69 -0.21 -9.68
C ILE A 347 11.43 0.64 -8.63
N HIS A 348 12.48 0.09 -8.01
CA HIS A 348 13.32 0.81 -7.05
C HIS A 348 13.91 2.09 -7.67
N ALA A 349 14.49 1.98 -8.86
CA ALA A 349 15.08 3.10 -9.59
C ALA A 349 14.03 4.17 -9.94
N LEU A 350 12.86 3.78 -10.44
CA LEU A 350 11.75 4.70 -10.75
C LEU A 350 11.33 5.52 -9.52
N LEU A 351 11.09 4.84 -8.39
CA LEU A 351 10.66 5.48 -7.15
C LEU A 351 11.73 6.42 -6.59
N ARG A 352 13.00 6.06 -6.73
CA ARG A 352 14.12 6.90 -6.32
C ARG A 352 14.30 8.14 -7.19
N ASP A 353 14.12 8.00 -8.50
CA ASP A 353 14.15 9.13 -9.44
C ASP A 353 13.02 10.10 -9.12
N ALA A 354 11.79 9.59 -8.91
CA ALA A 354 10.64 10.40 -8.51
C ALA A 354 10.89 11.15 -7.18
N ALA A 355 11.41 10.45 -6.17
CA ALA A 355 11.74 11.04 -4.87
C ALA A 355 12.83 12.13 -4.94
N ARG A 356 13.72 12.07 -5.94
CA ARG A 356 14.73 13.10 -6.20
C ARG A 356 14.16 14.30 -6.94
N ALA A 357 13.29 14.08 -7.93
CA ALA A 357 12.62 15.14 -8.68
C ALA A 357 11.64 15.94 -7.80
N GLY A 358 11.05 15.30 -6.77
CA GLY A 358 10.19 15.95 -5.78
C GLY A 358 10.93 16.71 -4.66
N LYS A 359 12.27 16.84 -4.71
CA LYS A 359 13.00 17.75 -3.81
C LYS A 359 12.96 19.16 -4.40
N PRO A 360 12.51 20.17 -3.64
CA PRO A 360 12.48 21.55 -4.09
C PRO A 360 13.88 22.08 -4.41
#